data_AF-A0A6V7KFF3-F1
#
_entry.id   AF-A0A6V7KFF3-F1
#
_cell.length_a   1.000
_cell.length_b   1.000
_cell.length_c   1.000
_cell.angle_alpha   90.00
_cell.angle_beta   90.00
_cell.angle_gamma   90.00
#
_symmetry.space_group_name_H-M   'P 1'
#
loop_
_entity.id
_entity.type
_entity.pdbx_description
1 polymer ?
#
loop_
_entity_poly.entity_id
_entity_poly.type
_entity_poly.pdbx_seq_one_letter_code
_entity_poly.pdbx_strand_id
1 'polypeptide(L)' 'GDGGGPLVCEDEGYYELVGLVSWGFGCGRVDVPGVYVKVSAFIGWINQIISVNNH' A
#
# COMPACT_ATOMS: atom_id res chain seq x y z
N GLY A 1 8.69 1.19 13.33
CA GLY A 1 9.04 0.47 12.11
C GLY A 1 7.78 0.43 11.30
N ASP A 2 7.83 0.92 10.08
CA ASP A 2 6.61 1.36 9.38
C ASP A 2 6.21 0.37 8.26
N GLY A 3 7.00 -0.69 8.09
CA GLY A 3 6.76 -1.75 7.11
C GLY A 3 5.36 -2.38 7.27
N GLY A 4 4.64 -2.47 6.16
CA GLY A 4 3.23 -2.89 6.13
C GLY A 4 2.23 -1.76 6.43
N GLY A 5 2.67 -0.58 6.86
CA GLY A 5 1.83 0.59 7.06
C GLY A 5 1.26 1.15 5.74
N PRO A 6 0.14 1.88 5.78
CA PRO A 6 -0.55 2.35 4.59
C PRO A 6 0.12 3.57 3.96
N LEU A 7 0.16 3.60 2.63
CA LEU A 7 0.29 4.81 1.83
C LEU A 7 -1.10 5.12 1.26
N VAL A 8 -1.67 6.25 1.69
CA VAL A 8 -2.99 6.70 1.26
C VAL A 8 -2.90 7.93 0.38
N CYS A 9 -3.78 8.02 -0.62
CA CYS A 9 -3.98 9.22 -1.43
C CYS A 9 -5.43 9.69 -1.28
N GLU A 10 -5.62 11.00 -1.21
CA GLU A 10 -6.95 11.60 -1.33
C GLU A 10 -7.29 11.79 -2.81
N ASP A 11 -8.46 11.33 -3.24
CA ASP A 11 -9.04 11.61 -4.54
C ASP A 11 -10.52 11.97 -4.35
N GLU A 12 -10.92 13.15 -4.82
CA GLU A 12 -12.29 13.68 -4.71
C GLU A 12 -12.94 13.57 -3.31
N GLY A 13 -12.16 13.75 -2.23
CA GLY A 13 -12.64 13.67 -0.85
C GLY A 13 -12.70 12.24 -0.27
N TYR A 14 -12.28 11.24 -1.04
CA TYR A 14 -12.14 9.86 -0.61
C TYR A 14 -10.66 9.51 -0.41
N TYR A 15 -10.37 8.73 0.62
CA TYR A 15 -9.01 8.22 0.87
C TYR A 15 -8.88 6.80 0.32
N GLU A 16 -7.97 6.63 -0.64
CA GLU A 16 -7.67 5.35 -1.24
C GLU A 16 -6.36 4.77 -0.70
N LEU A 17 -6.36 3.46 -0.40
CA LEU A 17 -5.15 2.72 -0.07
C LEU A 17 -4.39 2.36 -1.35
N VAL A 18 -3.38 3.17 -1.69
CA VAL A 18 -2.62 3.00 -2.94
C VAL A 18 -1.37 2.15 -2.76
N GLY A 19 -0.84 2.06 -1.54
CA GLY A 19 0.36 1.29 -1.27
C GLY A 19 0.55 0.83 0.16
N LEU A 20 1.52 -0.07 0.34
CA LEU A 20 2.02 -0.51 1.65
C LEU A 20 3.51 -0.25 1.74
N VAL A 21 3.99 0.31 2.85
CA VAL A 21 5.42 0.55 3.08
C VAL A 21 6.17 -0.77 2.93
N SER A 22 7.14 -0.82 2.01
CA SER A 22 7.90 -2.04 1.72
C SER A 22 9.35 -1.91 2.19
N TRP A 23 10.12 -1.03 1.56
CA TRP A 23 11.54 -0.83 1.88
C TRP A 23 12.04 0.53 1.37
N GLY A 24 13.29 0.86 1.70
CA GLY A 24 13.98 2.04 1.18
C GLY A 24 15.47 1.95 1.50
N PHE A 25 16.28 2.77 0.82
CA PHE A 25 17.71 2.89 1.14
C PHE A 25 17.90 3.84 2.32
N GLY A 26 17.96 3.28 3.54
CA GLY A 26 17.93 4.06 4.77
C GLY A 26 16.53 4.64 5.03
N CYS A 27 16.45 5.72 5.82
CA CYS A 27 15.20 6.39 6.17
C CYS A 27 15.32 7.90 5.89
N GLY A 28 14.35 8.48 5.17
CA GLY A 28 14.22 9.93 4.99
C GLY A 28 15.39 10.62 4.27
N ARG A 29 16.10 9.91 3.38
CA ARG A 29 17.23 10.50 2.64
C ARG A 29 16.73 11.38 1.50
N VAL A 30 17.39 12.52 1.31
CA VAL A 30 17.11 13.46 0.22
C VAL A 30 17.28 12.73 -1.13
N ASP A 31 16.36 12.98 -2.05
CA ASP A 31 16.30 12.40 -3.42
C ASP A 31 16.22 10.87 -3.49
N VAL A 32 15.96 10.18 -2.37
CA VAL A 32 15.78 8.73 -2.32
C VAL A 32 14.34 8.43 -1.91
N PRO A 33 13.46 8.03 -2.86
CA PRO A 33 12.09 7.70 -2.54
C PRO A 33 11.99 6.40 -1.74
N GLY A 34 10.95 6.31 -0.90
CA GLY A 34 10.52 5.04 -0.32
C GLY A 34 9.89 4.14 -1.40
N VAL A 35 10.01 2.83 -1.23
CA VAL A 35 9.41 1.84 -2.12
C VAL A 35 8.20 1.21 -1.43
N TYR A 36 7.09 1.15 -2.16
CA TYR A 36 5.80 0.69 -1.68
C TYR A 36 5.27 -0.43 -2.58
N VAL A 37 4.52 -1.37 -2.00
CA VAL A 37 3.73 -2.33 -2.78
C VAL A 37 2.63 -1.57 -3.52
N LYS A 38 2.43 -1.85 -4.81
CA LYS A 38 1.33 -1.26 -5.60
C LYS A 38 0.02 -2.02 -5.36
N VAL A 39 -0.84 -1.53 -4.46
CA VAL A 39 -2.06 -2.24 -4.02
C VAL A 39 -3.01 -2.54 -5.19
N SER A 40 -3.14 -1.64 -6.16
CA SER A 40 -3.99 -1.83 -7.34
C SER A 40 -3.64 -3.08 -8.17
N ALA A 41 -2.38 -3.52 -8.15
CA ALA A 41 -1.96 -4.75 -8.84
C ALA A 41 -2.46 -6.03 -8.15
N PHE A 42 -2.91 -5.95 -6.89
CA PHE A 42 -3.30 -7.09 -6.06
C PHE A 42 -4.78 -7.14 -5.72
N ILE A 43 -5.60 -6.18 -6.18
CA ILE A 43 -7.04 -6.11 -5.87
C ILE A 43 -7.77 -7.42 -6.20
N GLY A 44 -7.45 -8.08 -7.32
CA GLY A 44 -8.03 -9.38 -7.67
C GLY A 44 -7.76 -10.46 -6.63
N TRP A 45 -6.50 -10.57 -6.17
CA TRP A 45 -6.12 -11.52 -5.12
C TRP A 45 -6.76 -11.18 -3.78
N ILE A 46 -6.75 -9.89 -3.39
CA ILE A 46 -7.39 -9.41 -2.15
C ILE A 46 -8.87 -9.80 -2.13
N ASN A 47 -9.60 -9.51 -3.21
CA ASN A 47 -11.02 -9.83 -3.32
C ASN A 47 -11.28 -11.33 -3.29
N GLN A 48 -10.43 -12.13 -3.96
CA GLN A 48 -10.52 -13.59 -3.89
C GLN A 48 -10.40 -14.09 -2.44
N ILE A 49 -9.39 -13.64 -1.70
CA ILE A 49 -9.16 -14.06 -0.31
C ILE A 49 -10.31 -13.60 0.60
N ILE A 50 -10.78 -12.37 0.46
CA ILE A 50 -11.90 -11.85 1.25
C ILE A 50 -13.18 -12.64 0.95
N SER A 51 -13.46 -12.95 -0.31
CA SER A 51 -14.65 -13.72 -0.69
C SER A 51 -14.65 -15.13 -0.10
N VAL A 52 -13.48 -15.79 -0.03
CA VAL A 52 -13.33 -17.13 0.55
C VAL A 52 -13.50 -17.11 2.06
N ASN A 53 -13.04 -16.04 2.73
CA ASN A 53 -13.03 -15.94 4.20
C ASN A 53 -14.33 -15.37 4.80
N ASN A 54 -15.33 -15.03 3.98
CA ASN A 54 -16.65 -14.53 4.42
C ASN A 54 -17.72 -15.65 4.50
N HIS A 55 -17.30 -16.92 4.55
CA HIS A 55 -18.11 -18.10 4.85
C HIS A 55 -17.79 -18.63 6.24
#